data_AF-A0A8S9YFN0-F1
#
_entry.id   AF-A0A8S9YFN0-F1
#
_cell.length_a   1.000
_cell.length_b   1.000
_cell.length_c   1.000
_cell.angle_alpha   90.00
_cell.angle_beta   90.00
_cell.angle_gamma   90.00
#
_symmetry.space_group_name_H-M   'P 1'
#
loop_
_entity.id
_entity.type
_entity.pdbx_description
1 polymer ?
#
loop_
_entity_poly.entity_id
_entity_poly.type
_entity_poly.pdbx_seq_one_letter_code
_entity_poly.pdbx_strand_id
1 'polypeptide(L)'
;FLTIAGLYACTFVGLTYQSWLKNKLAERDREEEEVRIALSPFVFAEQERMYLKQIRRNRDYEKELMADVPGWKVGHWHDVPVYHNPRGLWCDPNVDEFYAHTNDRFRNSRVGVTLDYF
;
A
#
# COMPACT_ATOMS: atom_id res chain seq x y z
N PHE A 1 44.55 -17.34 37.51
CA PHE A 1 43.20 -17.54 38.05
C PHE A 1 42.41 -16.24 38.20
N LEU A 2 42.95 -15.20 38.87
CA LEU A 2 42.25 -13.91 39.03
C LEU A 2 41.94 -13.18 37.71
N THR A 3 42.86 -13.20 36.75
CA THR A 3 42.67 -12.58 35.43
C THR A 3 41.55 -13.24 34.63
N ILE A 4 41.51 -14.57 34.63
CA ILE A 4 40.48 -15.37 33.97
C ILE A 4 39.11 -15.11 34.62
N ALA A 5 39.03 -15.09 35.95
CA ALA A 5 37.80 -14.77 36.68
C ALA A 5 37.30 -13.34 36.39
N GLY A 6 38.21 -12.37 36.29
CA GLY A 6 37.88 -10.99 35.92
C GLY A 6 37.30 -10.88 34.51
N LEU A 7 37.87 -11.58 33.53
CA LEU A 7 37.32 -11.62 32.16
C LEU A 7 35.91 -12.22 32.14
N TYR A 8 35.70 -13.35 32.82
CA TYR A 8 34.37 -13.94 32.90
C TYR A 8 33.35 -12.99 33.55
N ALA A 9 33.70 -12.30 34.63
CA ALA A 9 32.83 -11.32 35.27
C ALA A 9 32.48 -10.15 34.32
N CYS A 10 33.47 -9.58 33.62
CA CYS A 10 33.23 -8.52 32.63
C CYS A 10 32.33 -8.99 31.49
N THR A 11 32.55 -10.20 30.95
CA THR A 11 31.69 -10.74 29.89
C THR A 11 30.27 -10.99 30.37
N PHE A 12 30.08 -11.49 31.59
CA PHE A 12 28.76 -11.74 32.16
C PHE A 12 27.96 -10.43 32.36
N VAL A 13 28.60 -9.39 32.89
CA VAL A 13 27.97 -8.06 33.01
C VAL A 13 27.68 -7.45 31.64
N GLY A 14 28.59 -7.61 30.68
CA GLY A 14 28.38 -7.14 29.31
C GLY A 14 27.16 -7.80 28.64
N LEU A 15 27.02 -9.12 28.76
CA LEU A 15 25.90 -9.87 28.19
C LEU A 15 24.56 -9.49 28.83
N THR A 16 24.51 -9.35 30.15
CA THR A 16 23.28 -8.95 30.86
C THR A 16 22.88 -7.51 30.51
N TYR A 17 23.84 -6.59 30.43
CA TYR A 17 23.59 -5.21 29.99
C TYR A 17 23.10 -5.15 28.54
N GLN A 18 23.74 -5.92 27.63
CA GLN A 18 23.30 -6.00 26.24
C GLN A 18 21.89 -6.59 26.12
N SER A 19 21.56 -7.62 26.89
CA SER A 19 20.22 -8.19 26.92
C SER A 19 19.18 -7.18 27.41
N TRP A 20 19.50 -6.42 28.46
CA TRP A 20 18.61 -5.37 28.98
C TRP A 20 18.37 -4.27 27.93
N LEU A 21 19.43 -3.82 27.26
CA LEU A 21 19.32 -2.81 26.21
C LEU A 21 18.48 -3.30 25.02
N LYS A 22 18.70 -4.54 24.57
CA LYS A 22 17.91 -5.16 23.51
C LYS A 22 16.43 -5.27 23.89
N ASN A 23 16.14 -5.70 25.12
CA ASN A 23 14.75 -5.77 25.59
C ASN A 23 14.10 -4.39 25.57
N LYS A 24 14.80 -3.35 26.04
CA LYS A 24 14.28 -1.98 26.04
C LYS A 24 14.01 -1.43 24.63
N LEU A 25 14.87 -1.76 23.66
CA LEU A 25 14.63 -1.40 22.26
C LEU A 25 13.44 -2.17 21.69
N ALA A 26 13.36 -3.48 21.96
CA ALA A 26 12.25 -4.30 21.52
C ALA A 26 10.89 -3.87 22.09
N GLU A 27 10.84 -3.35 23.32
CA GLU A 27 9.63 -2.73 23.88
C GLU A 27 9.21 -1.51 23.04
N ARG A 28 10.15 -0.62 22.70
CA ARG A 28 9.85 0.57 21.88
C ARG A 28 9.39 0.20 20.47
N ASP A 29 10.05 -0.78 19.85
CA ASP A 29 9.67 -1.23 18.51
C ASP A 29 8.24 -1.82 18.52
N ARG A 30 7.86 -2.53 19.59
CA ARG A 30 6.50 -3.04 19.79
C ARG A 30 5.49 -1.92 19.99
N GLU A 31 5.80 -0.91 20.80
CA GLU A 31 4.93 0.28 20.97
C GLU A 31 4.70 0.98 19.61
N GLU A 32 5.73 1.13 18.78
CA GLU A 32 5.60 1.71 17.45
C GLU A 32 4.76 0.82 16.50
N GLU A 33 4.91 -0.50 16.58
CA GLU A 33 4.11 -1.45 15.81
C GLU A 33 2.64 -1.41 16.21
N GLU A 34 2.33 -1.37 17.50
CA GLU A 34 0.97 -1.24 18.02
C GLU A 34 0.30 0.05 17.51
N VAL A 35 1.04 1.17 17.50
CA VAL A 35 0.56 2.44 16.93
C VAL A 35 0.29 2.31 15.42
N ARG A 36 1.17 1.64 14.67
CA ARG A 36 0.96 1.41 13.24
C ARG A 36 -0.28 0.54 12.99
N ILE A 37 -0.47 -0.53 13.76
CA ILE A 37 -1.65 -1.40 13.66
C ILE A 37 -2.92 -0.60 13.97
N ALA A 38 -2.92 0.20 15.04
CA ALA A 38 -4.06 1.03 15.42
C ALA A 38 -4.42 2.09 14.37
N LEU A 39 -3.42 2.66 13.69
CA LEU A 39 -3.61 3.68 12.64
C LEU A 39 -3.95 3.07 11.27
N SER A 40 -3.49 1.85 11.00
CA SER A 40 -3.65 1.17 9.70
C SER A 40 -5.07 1.22 9.12
N PRO A 41 -6.17 0.94 9.86
CA PRO A 41 -7.52 0.97 9.27
C PRO A 41 -7.92 2.35 8.77
N PHE A 42 -7.47 3.43 9.40
CA PHE A 42 -7.77 4.79 8.97
C PHE A 42 -7.01 5.15 7.68
N VAL A 43 -5.73 4.78 7.61
CA VAL A 43 -4.92 5.02 6.42
C VAL A 43 -5.45 4.21 5.23
N PHE A 44 -5.76 2.94 5.44
CA PHE A 44 -6.38 2.09 4.41
C PHE A 44 -7.72 2.66 3.95
N ALA A 45 -8.61 3.05 4.87
CA ALA A 45 -9.90 3.63 4.50
C ALA A 45 -9.76 4.95 3.70
N GLU A 46 -8.81 5.81 4.05
CA GLU A 46 -8.56 7.04 3.30
C GLU A 46 -7.94 6.75 1.92
N GLN A 47 -7.03 5.78 1.81
CA GLN A 47 -6.50 5.31 0.53
C GLN A 47 -7.59 4.75 -0.38
N GLU A 48 -8.45 3.87 0.14
CA GLU A 48 -9.59 3.30 -0.59
C GLU A 48 -10.56 4.38 -1.07
N ARG A 49 -10.85 5.38 -0.23
CA ARG A 49 -11.69 6.53 -0.61
C ARG A 49 -11.07 7.33 -1.75
N MET A 50 -9.77 7.60 -1.69
CA MET A 50 -9.06 8.31 -2.77
C MET A 50 -9.09 7.50 -4.07
N TYR A 51 -8.85 6.18 -3.97
CA TYR A 51 -8.87 5.25 -5.09
C TYR A 51 -10.23 5.22 -5.80
N LEU A 52 -11.32 5.00 -5.05
CA LEU A 52 -12.67 4.96 -5.61
C LEU A 52 -13.12 6.31 -6.19
N LYS A 53 -12.72 7.42 -5.57
CA LYS A 53 -12.99 8.77 -6.10
C LYS A 53 -12.31 8.98 -7.45
N GLN A 54 -11.07 8.51 -7.60
CA GLN A 54 -10.33 8.62 -8.86
C GLN A 54 -10.99 7.78 -9.96
N ILE A 55 -11.37 6.52 -9.67
CA ILE A 55 -12.08 5.67 -10.64
C ILE A 55 -13.41 6.30 -11.06
N ARG A 56 -14.17 6.85 -10.09
CA ARG A 56 -15.41 7.55 -10.38
C ARG A 56 -15.19 8.73 -11.31
N ARG A 57 -14.13 9.51 -11.08
CA ARG A 57 -13.76 10.63 -11.96
C ARG A 57 -13.44 10.17 -13.37
N ASN A 58 -12.69 9.08 -13.54
CA ASN A 58 -12.38 8.53 -14.87
C ASN A 58 -13.65 8.07 -15.60
N ARG A 59 -14.59 7.43 -14.88
CA ARG A 59 -15.90 7.04 -15.41
C ARG A 59 -16.75 8.23 -15.83
N ASP A 60 -16.77 9.29 -15.03
CA ASP A 60 -17.51 10.52 -15.34
C ASP A 60 -16.91 11.20 -16.58
N TYR A 61 -15.57 11.21 -16.72
CA TYR A 61 -14.90 11.69 -17.93
C TYR A 61 -15.18 10.84 -19.17
N GLU A 62 -15.22 9.51 -19.05
CA GLU A 62 -15.60 8.62 -20.16
C GLU A 62 -17.00 8.98 -20.67
N LYS A 63 -17.95 9.25 -19.76
CA LYS A 63 -19.31 9.65 -20.09
C LYS A 63 -19.35 10.97 -20.84
N GLU A 64 -18.56 11.95 -20.42
CA GLU A 64 -18.47 13.26 -21.09
C GLU A 64 -17.80 13.14 -22.47
N LEU A 65 -16.69 12.41 -22.55
CA LEU A 65 -15.91 12.25 -23.77
C LEU A 65 -16.65 11.46 -24.85
N MET A 66 -17.43 10.45 -24.46
CA MET A 66 -18.13 9.55 -25.38
C MET A 66 -19.60 9.94 -25.61
N ALA A 67 -20.02 11.11 -25.13
CA ALA A 67 -21.41 11.58 -25.25
C ALA A 67 -21.90 11.67 -26.70
N ASP A 68 -21.00 11.99 -27.63
CA ASP A 68 -21.32 12.21 -29.05
C ASP A 68 -21.38 10.90 -29.87
N VAL A 69 -20.95 9.77 -29.29
CA VAL A 69 -20.89 8.48 -30.00
C VAL A 69 -22.22 7.73 -29.84
N PRO A 70 -22.96 7.48 -30.93
CA PRO A 70 -24.27 6.84 -30.85
C PRO A 70 -24.14 5.39 -30.35
N GLY A 71 -24.90 5.05 -29.31
CA GLY A 71 -24.93 3.70 -28.75
C GLY A 71 -23.82 3.39 -27.76
N TRP A 72 -22.93 4.34 -27.41
CA TRP A 72 -21.90 4.11 -26.42
C TRP A 72 -22.49 3.90 -25.02
N LYS A 73 -22.03 2.83 -24.34
CA LYS A 73 -22.35 2.55 -22.94
C LYS A 73 -21.07 2.65 -22.12
N VAL A 74 -21.09 3.50 -21.10
CA VAL A 74 -19.96 3.69 -20.19
C VAL A 74 -19.54 2.35 -19.55
N GLY A 75 -18.25 2.06 -19.53
CA GLY A 75 -17.70 0.80 -19.00
C GLY A 75 -17.89 -0.42 -19.91
N HIS A 76 -18.25 -0.21 -21.17
CA HIS A 76 -18.29 -1.24 -22.20
C HIS A 76 -17.31 -0.90 -23.32
N TRP A 77 -16.66 -1.93 -23.83
CA TRP A 77 -15.97 -1.86 -25.11
C TRP A 77 -16.97 -2.24 -26.22
N HIS A 78 -17.60 -1.23 -26.82
CA HIS A 78 -18.72 -1.41 -27.75
C HIS A 78 -19.83 -2.29 -27.16
N ASP A 79 -20.00 -3.52 -27.65
CA ASP A 79 -21.06 -4.45 -27.21
C ASP A 79 -20.63 -5.35 -26.05
N VAL A 80 -19.34 -5.35 -25.67
CA VAL A 80 -18.77 -6.26 -24.66
C VAL A 80 -18.44 -5.46 -23.39
N PRO A 81 -18.78 -5.93 -22.18
CA PRO A 81 -18.34 -5.27 -20.96
C PRO A 81 -16.81 -5.34 -20.85
N VAL A 82 -16.18 -4.28 -20.33
CA VAL A 82 -14.71 -4.25 -20.15
C VAL A 82 -14.23 -5.38 -19.23
N TYR A 83 -15.01 -5.71 -18.21
CA TYR A 83 -14.73 -6.79 -17.26
C TYR A 83 -15.70 -7.95 -17.41
N HIS A 84 -15.17 -9.18 -17.54
CA HIS A 84 -15.97 -10.39 -17.45
C HIS A 84 -16.23 -10.75 -15.99
N ASN A 85 -17.41 -10.39 -15.49
CA ASN A 85 -17.77 -10.61 -14.08
C ASN A 85 -19.16 -11.23 -13.90
N PRO A 86 -19.28 -12.56 -14.07
CA PRO A 86 -20.57 -13.25 -13.90
C PRO A 86 -21.03 -13.31 -12.43
N ARG A 87 -20.13 -13.08 -11.46
CA ARG A 87 -20.42 -13.20 -10.02
C ARG A 87 -20.73 -11.86 -9.35
N GLY A 88 -20.62 -10.74 -10.05
CA GLY A 88 -20.81 -9.41 -9.49
C GLY A 88 -19.79 -9.02 -8.43
N LEU A 89 -18.58 -9.61 -8.47
CA LEU A 89 -17.48 -9.30 -7.55
C LEU A 89 -16.81 -7.97 -7.91
N TRP A 90 -15.99 -7.41 -7.01
CA TRP A 90 -15.14 -6.30 -7.39
C TRP A 90 -14.07 -6.79 -8.39
N CYS A 91 -13.78 -5.97 -9.41
CA CYS A 91 -12.69 -6.18 -10.35
C CYS A 91 -11.78 -4.97 -10.27
N ASP A 92 -10.53 -5.17 -9.85
CA ASP A 92 -9.56 -4.09 -9.77
C ASP A 92 -9.17 -3.63 -11.18
N PRO A 93 -9.27 -2.31 -11.47
CA PRO A 93 -8.84 -1.79 -12.74
C PRO A 93 -7.35 -1.91 -12.97
N ASN A 94 -6.98 -2.04 -14.25
CA ASN A 94 -5.57 -1.98 -14.64
C ASN A 94 -4.97 -0.61 -14.28
N VAL A 95 -3.66 -0.60 -14.03
CA VAL A 95 -2.87 0.59 -13.73
C VAL A 95 -3.07 1.68 -14.79
N ASP A 96 -3.14 1.27 -16.06
CA ASP A 96 -3.36 2.20 -17.18
C ASP A 96 -4.73 2.86 -17.15
N GLU A 97 -5.75 2.15 -16.68
CA GLU A 97 -7.11 2.69 -16.53
C GLU A 97 -7.20 3.67 -15.36
N PHE A 98 -6.49 3.39 -14.26
CA PHE A 98 -6.41 4.30 -13.12
C PHE A 98 -5.70 5.61 -13.49
N TYR A 99 -4.58 5.50 -14.22
CA TYR A 99 -3.72 6.62 -14.61
C TYR A 99 -4.02 7.22 -15.99
N ALA A 100 -5.17 6.89 -16.60
CA ALA A 100 -5.52 7.25 -17.98
C ALA A 100 -5.39 8.75 -18.32
N HIS A 101 -5.61 9.63 -17.34
CA HIS A 101 -5.54 11.08 -17.52
C HIS A 101 -4.21 11.72 -17.06
N THR A 102 -3.17 10.91 -16.85
CA THR A 102 -1.86 11.39 -16.37
C THR A 102 -0.77 11.18 -17.40
N ASN A 103 0.33 11.92 -17.27
CA ASN A 103 1.50 11.73 -18.12
C ASN A 103 2.24 10.44 -17.74
N ASP A 104 2.80 9.75 -18.74
CA ASP A 104 3.56 8.51 -18.58
C ASP A 104 4.70 8.63 -17.57
N ARG A 105 5.44 9.75 -17.59
CA ARG A 105 6.49 10.02 -16.59
C ARG A 105 5.95 10.00 -15.15
N PHE A 106 4.77 10.58 -14.93
CA PHE A 106 4.14 10.62 -13.62
C PHE A 106 3.67 9.23 -13.20
N ARG A 107 2.97 8.52 -14.11
CA ARG A 107 2.56 7.13 -13.93
C ARG A 107 3.74 6.24 -13.51
N ASN A 108 4.83 6.22 -14.28
CA ASN A 108 5.97 5.35 -14.03
C ASN A 108 6.65 5.62 -12.69
N SER A 109 6.69 6.90 -12.26
CA SER A 109 7.22 7.28 -10.94
C SER A 109 6.39 6.77 -9.77
N ARG A 110 5.09 6.54 -9.96
CA ARG A 110 4.17 6.05 -8.92
C ARG A 110 4.09 4.53 -8.91
N VAL A 111 4.02 3.91 -10.09
CA VAL A 111 3.92 2.46 -10.25
C VAL A 111 5.18 1.75 -9.76
N GLY A 112 6.37 2.29 -10.09
CA GLY A 112 7.63 1.71 -9.62
C GLY A 112 7.73 1.66 -8.10
N VAL A 113 7.22 2.70 -7.42
CA VAL A 113 7.21 2.79 -5.96
C VAL A 113 6.29 1.74 -5.33
N THR A 114 5.14 1.44 -5.94
CA THR A 114 4.19 0.45 -5.39
C THR A 114 4.74 -0.98 -5.41
N LEU A 115 5.56 -1.36 -6.40
CA LEU A 115 6.12 -2.72 -6.49
C LEU A 115 7.21 -3.00 -5.44
N ASP A 116 7.93 -1.98 -4.98
CA ASP A 116 9.04 -2.15 -4.02
C ASP A 116 8.58 -2.45 -2.57
N TYR A 117 7.28 -2.30 -2.28
CA TYR A 117 6.71 -2.55 -0.94
C TYR A 117 6.09 -3.95 -0.77
N PHE A 118 6.11 -4.81 -1.80
CA PHE A 118 5.56 -6.18 -1.77
C PHE A 118 6.64 -7.25 -1.90
#